data_AF-A0A087B5E8-F1
#
_entry.id   AF-A0A087B5E8-F1
#
_cell.length_a   1.000
_cell.length_b   1.000
_cell.length_c   1.000
_cell.angle_alpha   90.00
_cell.angle_beta   90.00
_cell.angle_gamma   90.00
#
_symmetry.space_group_name_H-M   'P 1'
#
loop_
_entity.id
_entity.type
_entity.pdbx_description
1 polymer ?
#
loop_
_entity_poly.entity_id
_entity_poly.type
_entity_poly.pdbx_seq_one_letter_code
_entity_poly.pdbx_strand_id
1 'polypeptide(L)'
;MSSSEPEFNDAREYSSLEEVMNTLLTAKGKSFRELDQTGRALTGGNKGSLGQIIEESVLKYAINSDAAPDIHIGDTSYELKVTPLKHIKKGKQTSAKERLVIDIINYLTLADETDFESSKMWDKAKNIILVYYYDDRTDKKKELRIDCKVLASYLMKYEADDLATIKNDWHVIRDKVASGHADSLSESDTNYLAACTKGANSKQLREAPAPAGANTATIFAKQRAFSLKTSYMTAIARKLLNRKSETVRLPIPQEQNLDEYVAAKFIPYTGKSSRDIASELQVSAAPTAKNYNSSLAFAMLGASKSSISKIEQFSKANISQFKSVTIYPDGLPREHMSFKAITDDQWEEWANPQTTWEQSFVRDFFETSKFLIMVSKSPIPYQSGHDKAKDIFKGAFLWNMPEDDIEQYVKPVWETMHTLLVAHTPLNYGIRGKNLIPGSSFNSVFHLRPHASKGKDNGSAKDRSILPNGEVITKQCFWLDRRYIARIIASNL
;
A
#
# COMPACT_ATOMS: atom_id res chain seq x y z
N MET A 1 -27.00 -18.07 -43.00
CA MET A 1 -27.54 -17.49 -41.75
C MET A 1 -26.90 -16.12 -41.61
N SER A 2 -27.70 -15.07 -41.70
CA SER A 2 -27.26 -13.68 -41.58
C SER A 2 -26.68 -13.50 -40.17
N SER A 3 -25.37 -13.26 -40.08
CA SER A 3 -24.75 -12.74 -38.86
C SER A 3 -25.10 -11.24 -38.81
N SER A 4 -26.19 -10.91 -38.14
CA SER A 4 -26.43 -9.53 -37.71
C SER A 4 -25.22 -9.08 -36.90
N GLU A 5 -24.54 -8.02 -37.32
CA GLU A 5 -23.53 -7.37 -36.49
C GLU A 5 -24.15 -7.03 -35.12
N PRO A 6 -23.41 -7.18 -34.02
CA PRO A 6 -23.93 -6.84 -32.70
C PRO A 6 -24.33 -5.36 -32.68
N GLU A 7 -25.60 -5.08 -32.36
CA GLU A 7 -26.11 -3.72 -32.21
C GLU A 7 -25.53 -3.14 -30.92
N PHE A 8 -24.64 -2.15 -31.05
CA PHE A 8 -24.01 -1.46 -29.93
C PHE A 8 -24.83 -0.23 -29.51
N ASN A 9 -24.97 -0.05 -28.21
CA ASN A 9 -25.38 1.18 -27.55
C ASN A 9 -24.22 2.19 -27.56
N ASP A 10 -23.98 2.84 -28.70
CA ASP A 10 -22.88 3.79 -28.86
C ASP A 10 -23.02 5.02 -27.95
N ALA A 11 -24.25 5.37 -27.56
CA ALA A 11 -24.52 6.48 -26.62
C ALA A 11 -24.15 6.13 -25.17
N ARG A 12 -24.01 4.84 -24.84
CA ARG A 12 -23.77 4.35 -23.46
C ARG A 12 -24.87 4.77 -22.49
N GLU A 13 -26.08 5.00 -22.99
CA GLU A 13 -27.24 5.43 -22.21
C GLU A 13 -28.09 4.23 -21.78
N TYR A 14 -28.49 4.20 -20.51
CA TYR A 14 -29.33 3.14 -19.95
C TYR A 14 -30.51 3.75 -19.20
N SER A 15 -31.63 3.03 -19.16
CA SER A 15 -32.86 3.51 -18.53
C SER A 15 -32.77 3.61 -17.01
N SER A 16 -31.98 2.73 -16.38
CA SER A 16 -31.82 2.68 -14.92
C SER A 16 -30.56 1.93 -14.49
N LEU A 17 -30.12 2.17 -13.26
CA LEU A 17 -29.06 1.37 -12.64
C LEU A 17 -29.47 -0.11 -12.47
N GLU A 18 -30.76 -0.36 -12.24
CA GLU A 18 -31.30 -1.71 -12.13
C GLU A 18 -31.13 -2.50 -13.44
N GLU A 19 -31.39 -1.88 -14.59
CA GLU A 19 -31.14 -2.47 -15.91
C GLU A 19 -29.67 -2.90 -16.06
N VAL A 20 -28.73 -1.99 -15.76
CA VAL A 20 -27.29 -2.27 -15.86
C VAL A 20 -26.89 -3.42 -14.93
N MET A 21 -27.34 -3.39 -13.68
CA MET A 21 -26.98 -4.42 -12.69
C MET A 21 -27.61 -5.78 -13.02
N ASN A 22 -28.84 -5.81 -13.55
CA ASN A 22 -29.50 -7.03 -14.02
C ASN A 22 -28.78 -7.61 -15.25
N THR A 23 -28.33 -6.77 -16.18
CA THR A 23 -27.52 -7.20 -17.33
C THR A 23 -26.21 -7.81 -16.87
N LEU A 24 -25.49 -7.17 -15.94
CA LEU A 24 -24.25 -7.71 -15.35
C LEU A 24 -24.49 -9.01 -14.57
N LEU A 25 -25.65 -9.19 -13.96
CA LEU A 25 -25.99 -10.43 -13.26
C LEU A 25 -26.01 -11.64 -14.21
N THR A 26 -26.36 -11.44 -15.49
CA THR A 26 -26.34 -12.50 -16.50
C THR A 26 -24.94 -13.05 -16.80
N ALA A 27 -23.89 -12.30 -16.44
CA ALA A 27 -22.50 -12.70 -16.60
C ALA A 27 -22.00 -13.59 -15.45
N LYS A 28 -22.68 -13.57 -14.29
CA LYS A 28 -22.27 -14.32 -13.10
C LYS A 28 -22.12 -15.82 -13.40
N GLY A 29 -20.98 -16.38 -13.02
CA GLY A 29 -20.65 -17.79 -13.19
C GLY A 29 -20.14 -18.18 -14.58
N LYS A 30 -20.24 -17.29 -15.58
CA LYS A 30 -19.68 -17.50 -16.92
C LYS A 30 -18.22 -17.05 -16.95
N SER A 31 -17.41 -17.75 -17.73
CA SER A 31 -16.05 -17.35 -18.05
C SER A 31 -16.06 -16.18 -19.03
N PHE A 32 -15.02 -15.34 -19.01
CA PHE A 32 -14.91 -14.28 -20.01
C PHE A 32 -14.84 -14.83 -21.43
N ARG A 33 -14.32 -16.05 -21.63
CA ARG A 33 -14.36 -16.76 -22.92
C ARG A 33 -15.79 -17.05 -23.37
N GLU A 34 -16.66 -17.52 -22.48
CA GLU A 34 -18.08 -17.76 -22.80
C GLU A 34 -18.85 -16.46 -23.06
N LEU A 35 -18.39 -15.35 -22.46
CA LEU A 35 -19.02 -14.04 -22.61
C LEU A 35 -18.59 -13.33 -23.90
N ASP A 36 -17.37 -13.54 -24.37
CA ASP A 36 -16.81 -12.83 -25.52
C ASP A 36 -17.54 -13.17 -26.82
N GLN A 37 -18.32 -12.21 -27.32
CA GLN A 37 -19.02 -12.28 -28.61
C GLN A 37 -18.26 -11.54 -29.72
N THR A 38 -17.17 -10.88 -29.37
CA THR A 38 -16.41 -9.95 -30.21
C THR A 38 -15.03 -10.47 -30.63
N GLY A 39 -14.60 -11.62 -30.09
CA GLY A 39 -13.30 -12.22 -30.39
C GLY A 39 -12.11 -11.53 -29.71
N ARG A 40 -12.36 -10.70 -28.69
CA ARG A 40 -11.32 -10.01 -27.89
C ARG A 40 -10.43 -10.99 -27.13
N ALA A 41 -10.98 -12.13 -26.74
CA ALA A 41 -10.27 -13.20 -26.06
C ALA A 41 -9.13 -13.79 -26.90
N LEU A 42 -9.24 -13.73 -28.24
CA LEU A 42 -8.27 -14.29 -29.19
C LEU A 42 -7.21 -13.26 -29.61
N THR A 43 -7.52 -11.96 -29.54
CA THR A 43 -6.66 -10.87 -30.01
C THR A 43 -5.92 -10.16 -28.86
N GLY A 44 -6.42 -10.24 -27.62
CA GLY A 44 -5.90 -9.49 -26.47
C GLY A 44 -5.57 -10.36 -25.25
N GLY A 45 -4.34 -10.87 -25.17
CA GLY A 45 -3.81 -11.56 -23.96
C GLY A 45 -3.54 -10.64 -22.76
N ASN A 46 -3.92 -9.36 -22.82
CA ASN A 46 -3.58 -8.33 -21.83
C ASN A 46 -4.67 -8.13 -20.77
N LYS A 47 -4.32 -7.59 -19.60
CA LYS A 47 -5.26 -7.34 -18.47
C LYS A 47 -6.52 -6.57 -18.87
N GLY A 48 -6.41 -5.64 -19.82
CA GLY A 48 -7.53 -4.79 -20.26
C GLY A 48 -8.61 -5.52 -21.06
N SER A 49 -8.33 -6.71 -21.61
CA SER A 49 -9.30 -7.42 -22.46
C SER A 49 -10.51 -7.94 -21.70
N LEU A 50 -10.38 -8.20 -20.39
CA LEU A 50 -11.52 -8.64 -19.58
C LEU A 50 -12.53 -7.52 -19.35
N GLY A 51 -12.06 -6.27 -19.20
CA GLY A 51 -12.92 -5.08 -19.13
C GLY A 51 -13.73 -4.93 -20.41
N GLN A 52 -13.01 -4.93 -21.53
CA GLN A 52 -13.55 -4.82 -22.88
C GLN A 52 -14.60 -5.89 -23.22
N ILE A 53 -14.43 -7.12 -22.73
CA ILE A 53 -15.45 -8.18 -22.90
C ILE A 53 -16.74 -7.83 -22.16
N ILE A 54 -16.65 -7.27 -20.96
CA ILE A 54 -17.86 -6.84 -20.23
C ILE A 54 -18.50 -5.62 -20.92
N GLU A 55 -17.71 -4.65 -21.37
CA GLU A 55 -18.14 -3.46 -22.10
C GLU A 55 -18.91 -3.84 -23.39
N GLU A 56 -18.25 -4.54 -24.31
CA GLU A 56 -18.80 -4.84 -25.64
C GLU A 56 -19.77 -6.03 -25.62
N SER A 57 -19.43 -7.11 -24.93
CA SER A 57 -20.19 -8.35 -25.05
C SER A 57 -21.33 -8.49 -24.03
N VAL A 58 -21.22 -7.83 -22.86
CA VAL A 58 -22.27 -7.89 -21.81
C VAL A 58 -23.13 -6.64 -21.81
N LEU A 59 -22.52 -5.45 -21.72
CA LEU A 59 -23.22 -4.18 -21.64
C LEU A 59 -23.56 -3.57 -23.01
N LYS A 60 -22.96 -4.09 -24.08
CA LYS A 60 -23.25 -3.72 -25.48
C LYS A 60 -22.87 -2.29 -25.84
N TYR A 61 -21.76 -1.73 -25.35
CA TYR A 61 -21.21 -0.49 -25.93
C TYR A 61 -19.80 -0.69 -26.46
N ALA A 62 -19.44 0.11 -27.47
CA ALA A 62 -18.12 0.05 -28.10
C ALA A 62 -17.02 0.60 -27.18
N ILE A 63 -15.84 -0.04 -27.25
CA ILE A 63 -14.64 0.47 -26.57
C ILE A 63 -14.30 1.85 -27.12
N ASN A 64 -13.98 2.76 -26.23
CA ASN A 64 -13.57 4.11 -26.58
C ASN A 64 -12.38 4.55 -25.71
N SER A 65 -11.87 5.75 -25.99
CA SER A 65 -10.78 6.37 -25.22
C SER A 65 -11.24 7.63 -24.49
N ASP A 66 -12.55 7.73 -24.27
CA ASP A 66 -13.16 8.87 -23.60
C ASP A 66 -12.66 8.95 -22.14
N ALA A 67 -12.49 10.18 -21.68
CA ALA A 67 -12.21 10.45 -20.28
C ALA A 67 -13.49 10.53 -19.44
N ALA A 68 -14.69 10.56 -20.03
CA ALA A 68 -15.93 10.46 -19.26
C ALA A 68 -16.17 9.03 -18.74
N PRO A 69 -16.96 8.86 -17.65
CA PRO A 69 -17.33 7.54 -17.17
C PRO A 69 -18.10 6.72 -18.21
N ASP A 70 -18.07 5.40 -18.04
CA ASP A 70 -18.51 4.47 -19.08
C ASP A 70 -20.02 4.42 -19.32
N ILE A 71 -20.86 4.67 -18.32
CA ILE A 71 -22.30 4.38 -18.34
C ILE A 71 -23.09 5.64 -17.94
N HIS A 72 -24.09 6.03 -18.72
CA HIS A 72 -24.94 7.20 -18.48
C HIS A 72 -26.37 6.79 -18.15
N ILE A 73 -26.90 7.27 -17.02
CA ILE A 73 -28.29 7.07 -16.59
C ILE A 73 -28.87 8.42 -16.17
N GLY A 74 -29.63 9.06 -17.05
CA GLY A 74 -30.02 10.46 -16.90
C GLY A 74 -28.78 11.34 -16.68
N ASP A 75 -28.80 12.17 -15.64
CA ASP A 75 -27.68 13.06 -15.30
C ASP A 75 -26.58 12.39 -14.46
N THR A 76 -26.67 11.07 -14.22
CA THR A 76 -25.70 10.33 -13.39
C THR A 76 -24.87 9.39 -14.25
N SER A 77 -23.56 9.55 -14.20
CA SER A 77 -22.62 8.63 -14.85
C SER A 77 -22.00 7.64 -13.86
N TYR A 78 -21.65 6.45 -14.37
CA TYR A 78 -21.04 5.34 -13.63
C TYR A 78 -19.82 4.81 -14.38
N GLU A 79 -18.76 4.51 -13.64
CA GLU A 79 -17.52 3.90 -14.14
C GLU A 79 -17.57 2.39 -13.96
N LEU A 80 -17.22 1.61 -14.98
CA LEU A 80 -17.13 0.16 -14.89
C LEU A 80 -15.69 -0.27 -14.62
N LYS A 81 -15.47 -1.05 -13.56
CA LYS A 81 -14.16 -1.63 -13.25
C LYS A 81 -14.24 -3.13 -13.05
N VAL A 82 -13.59 -3.89 -13.95
CA VAL A 82 -13.37 -5.33 -13.79
C VAL A 82 -12.09 -5.55 -12.99
N THR A 83 -12.19 -6.18 -11.81
CA THR A 83 -11.06 -6.28 -10.87
C THR A 83 -10.86 -7.69 -10.29
N PRO A 84 -9.62 -8.22 -10.30
CA PRO A 84 -9.33 -9.56 -9.80
C PRO A 84 -9.23 -9.64 -8.27
N LEU A 85 -9.70 -10.77 -7.76
CA LEU A 85 -9.49 -11.25 -6.40
C LEU A 85 -8.57 -12.48 -6.41
N LYS A 86 -8.02 -12.81 -5.25
CA LYS A 86 -7.28 -14.05 -5.00
C LYS A 86 -7.67 -14.66 -3.67
N HIS A 87 -7.57 -15.98 -3.58
CA HIS A 87 -7.66 -16.72 -2.34
C HIS A 87 -6.33 -16.69 -1.59
N ILE A 88 -6.40 -16.51 -0.28
CA ILE A 88 -5.25 -16.58 0.63
C ILE A 88 -5.55 -17.53 1.79
N LYS A 89 -4.52 -17.91 2.54
CA LYS A 89 -4.62 -18.85 3.68
C LYS A 89 -5.35 -20.15 3.32
N LYS A 90 -4.93 -20.79 2.22
CA LYS A 90 -5.51 -22.04 1.70
C LYS A 90 -7.02 -21.92 1.44
N GLY A 91 -7.45 -20.85 0.76
CA GLY A 91 -8.86 -20.66 0.40
C GLY A 91 -9.76 -20.04 1.47
N LYS A 92 -9.27 -19.86 2.70
CA LYS A 92 -10.12 -19.39 3.82
C LYS A 92 -10.44 -17.89 3.78
N GLN A 93 -9.65 -17.10 3.06
CA GLN A 93 -9.83 -15.65 2.99
C GLN A 93 -9.66 -15.15 1.56
N THR A 94 -10.32 -14.04 1.26
CA THR A 94 -10.23 -13.32 -0.01
C THR A 94 -9.37 -12.06 0.16
N SER A 95 -8.63 -11.69 -0.88
CA SER A 95 -7.97 -10.38 -1.00
C SER A 95 -8.06 -9.87 -2.44
N ALA A 96 -8.07 -8.55 -2.62
CA ALA A 96 -7.84 -7.97 -3.93
C ALA A 96 -6.45 -8.39 -4.43
N LYS A 97 -6.34 -8.66 -5.73
CA LYS A 97 -5.06 -9.08 -6.34
C LYS A 97 -4.21 -7.87 -6.75
N GLU A 98 -4.84 -6.72 -6.99
CA GLU A 98 -4.18 -5.48 -7.40
C GLU A 98 -4.95 -4.25 -6.92
N ARG A 99 -4.34 -3.07 -7.09
CA ARG A 99 -4.94 -1.75 -6.86
C ARG A 99 -6.00 -1.45 -7.94
N LEU A 100 -7.00 -0.64 -7.61
CA LEU A 100 -8.00 -0.20 -8.58
C LEU A 100 -7.54 1.13 -9.20
N VAL A 101 -7.09 1.12 -10.44
CA VAL A 101 -6.69 2.34 -11.16
C VAL A 101 -7.93 3.10 -11.60
N ILE A 102 -8.00 4.39 -11.25
CA ILE A 102 -9.10 5.30 -11.60
C ILE A 102 -8.76 6.01 -12.90
N ASP A 103 -7.76 6.89 -12.87
CA ASP A 103 -7.37 7.70 -14.03
C ASP A 103 -5.88 8.08 -14.03
N ILE A 104 -5.34 8.42 -15.20
CA ILE A 104 -3.99 8.97 -15.33
C ILE A 104 -3.97 10.38 -14.72
N ILE A 105 -2.91 10.70 -13.98
CA ILE A 105 -2.71 12.04 -13.44
C ILE A 105 -2.12 12.92 -14.55
N ASN A 106 -2.86 13.95 -14.95
CA ASN A 106 -2.29 15.09 -15.67
C ASN A 106 -1.82 16.11 -14.65
N TYR A 107 -0.50 16.23 -14.45
CA TYR A 107 0.07 17.06 -13.39
C TYR A 107 -0.23 18.56 -13.56
N LEU A 108 -0.24 19.05 -14.80
CA LEU A 108 -0.52 20.46 -15.08
C LEU A 108 -1.98 20.77 -14.73
N THR A 109 -2.92 19.96 -15.23
CA THR A 109 -4.34 20.17 -14.91
C THR A 109 -4.65 19.94 -13.43
N LEU A 110 -4.06 18.92 -12.80
CA LEU A 110 -4.29 18.65 -11.39
C LEU A 110 -3.84 19.82 -10.51
N ALA A 111 -2.71 20.47 -10.84
CA ALA A 111 -2.23 21.63 -10.11
C ALA A 111 -3.21 22.82 -10.12
N ASP A 112 -4.04 22.92 -11.16
CA ASP A 112 -5.07 23.95 -11.31
C ASP A 112 -6.41 23.56 -10.66
N GLU A 113 -6.60 22.30 -10.23
CA GLU A 113 -7.83 21.85 -9.58
C GLU A 113 -7.89 22.32 -8.11
N THR A 114 -8.94 23.07 -7.77
CA THR A 114 -9.14 23.64 -6.41
C THR A 114 -9.95 22.72 -5.51
N ASP A 115 -11.04 22.15 -6.04
CA ASP A 115 -12.09 21.49 -5.28
C ASP A 115 -12.20 20.00 -5.63
N PHE A 116 -12.26 19.17 -4.59
CA PHE A 116 -12.36 17.71 -4.73
C PHE A 116 -13.65 17.30 -5.44
N GLU A 117 -14.78 17.92 -5.07
CA GLU A 117 -16.12 17.57 -5.54
C GLU A 117 -16.31 17.77 -7.05
N SER A 118 -15.55 18.70 -7.65
CA SER A 118 -15.52 18.94 -9.10
C SER A 118 -14.25 18.43 -9.78
N SER A 119 -13.42 17.66 -9.07
CA SER A 119 -12.19 17.11 -9.63
C SER A 119 -12.47 16.02 -10.66
N LYS A 120 -11.62 15.93 -11.70
CA LYS A 120 -11.75 14.88 -12.73
C LYS A 120 -11.61 13.48 -12.14
N MET A 121 -10.78 13.36 -11.11
CA MET A 121 -10.61 12.12 -10.37
C MET A 121 -11.92 11.70 -9.71
N TRP A 122 -12.58 12.62 -9.01
CA TRP A 122 -13.82 12.32 -8.30
C TRP A 122 -14.99 12.05 -9.25
N ASP A 123 -15.06 12.74 -10.39
CA ASP A 123 -16.08 12.47 -11.41
C ASP A 123 -16.08 11.01 -11.89
N LYS A 124 -14.89 10.40 -12.01
CA LYS A 124 -14.73 8.97 -12.30
C LYS A 124 -14.93 8.06 -11.09
N ALA A 125 -14.53 8.53 -9.91
CA ALA A 125 -14.48 7.68 -8.72
C ALA A 125 -15.80 7.62 -7.94
N LYS A 126 -16.68 8.62 -8.07
CA LYS A 126 -17.89 8.76 -7.24
C LYS A 126 -18.88 7.60 -7.39
N ASN A 127 -18.98 7.04 -8.59
CA ASN A 127 -19.96 5.98 -8.93
C ASN A 127 -19.27 4.81 -9.66
N ILE A 128 -18.62 3.91 -8.94
CA ILE A 128 -17.92 2.76 -9.55
C ILE A 128 -18.77 1.49 -9.44
N ILE A 129 -19.02 0.84 -10.57
CA ILE A 129 -19.54 -0.54 -10.65
C ILE A 129 -18.36 -1.50 -10.74
N LEU A 130 -18.21 -2.35 -9.72
CA LEU A 130 -17.15 -3.34 -9.62
C LEU A 130 -17.63 -4.70 -10.12
N VAL A 131 -16.93 -5.27 -11.10
CA VAL A 131 -17.12 -6.66 -11.54
C VAL A 131 -15.97 -7.50 -11.04
N TYR A 132 -16.24 -8.36 -10.07
CA TYR A 132 -15.23 -9.22 -9.45
C TYR A 132 -15.11 -10.55 -10.18
N TYR A 133 -13.89 -11.08 -10.19
CA TYR A 133 -13.57 -12.46 -10.58
C TYR A 133 -12.39 -12.96 -9.74
N TYR A 134 -12.24 -14.28 -9.59
CA TYR A 134 -11.03 -14.86 -8.98
C TYR A 134 -9.99 -15.17 -10.06
N ASP A 135 -8.74 -14.73 -9.82
CA ASP A 135 -7.56 -15.12 -10.60
C ASP A 135 -6.57 -15.83 -9.68
N ASP A 136 -6.80 -17.11 -9.42
CA ASP A 136 -5.94 -18.00 -8.64
C ASP A 136 -5.00 -18.84 -9.52
N ARG A 137 -4.80 -18.41 -10.76
CA ARG A 137 -3.98 -19.15 -11.72
C ARG A 137 -2.57 -19.35 -11.19
N THR A 138 -2.10 -20.59 -11.27
CA THR A 138 -0.78 -21.01 -10.77
C THR A 138 0.24 -21.12 -11.92
N ASP A 139 -0.21 -21.56 -13.10
CA ASP A 139 0.61 -21.59 -14.32
C ASP A 139 0.05 -20.60 -15.36
N LYS A 140 0.58 -19.37 -15.35
CA LYS A 140 0.14 -18.30 -16.26
C LYS A 140 0.43 -18.57 -17.75
N LYS A 141 1.26 -19.59 -18.08
CA LYS A 141 1.55 -19.97 -19.47
C LYS A 141 0.48 -20.91 -20.02
N LYS A 142 -0.12 -21.74 -19.18
CA LYS A 142 -1.15 -22.71 -19.56
C LYS A 142 -2.56 -22.21 -19.28
N GLU A 143 -2.74 -21.45 -18.20
CA GLU A 143 -4.03 -20.96 -17.74
C GLU A 143 -4.25 -19.53 -18.24
N LEU A 144 -5.25 -19.34 -19.10
CA LEU A 144 -5.55 -18.02 -19.66
C LEU A 144 -6.50 -17.24 -18.74
N ARG A 145 -6.32 -15.91 -18.68
CA ARG A 145 -7.20 -15.05 -17.86
C ARG A 145 -8.66 -15.11 -18.27
N ILE A 146 -8.91 -15.29 -19.56
CA ILE A 146 -10.26 -15.37 -20.14
C ILE A 146 -11.05 -16.59 -19.63
N ASP A 147 -10.38 -17.59 -19.07
CA ASP A 147 -11.04 -18.77 -18.47
C ASP A 147 -11.50 -18.51 -17.03
N CYS A 148 -11.09 -17.39 -16.42
CA CYS A 148 -11.62 -16.97 -15.13
C CYS A 148 -13.12 -16.64 -15.26
N LYS A 149 -13.87 -16.87 -14.18
CA LYS A 149 -15.32 -16.68 -14.14
C LYS A 149 -15.71 -15.42 -13.38
N VAL A 150 -16.68 -14.69 -13.91
CA VAL A 150 -17.29 -13.56 -13.21
C VAL A 150 -17.94 -14.07 -11.93
N LEU A 151 -17.56 -13.48 -10.79
CA LEU A 151 -18.03 -13.86 -9.47
C LEU A 151 -19.32 -13.11 -9.10
N ALA A 152 -19.29 -11.79 -9.21
CA ALA A 152 -20.36 -10.89 -8.79
C ALA A 152 -20.08 -9.46 -9.25
N SER A 153 -21.14 -8.66 -9.37
CA SER A 153 -21.05 -7.24 -9.67
C SER A 153 -21.70 -6.44 -8.54
N TYR A 154 -21.09 -5.32 -8.14
CA TYR A 154 -21.57 -4.47 -7.06
C TYR A 154 -21.36 -3.00 -7.38
N LEU A 155 -22.31 -2.14 -6.99
CA LEU A 155 -22.05 -0.72 -6.87
C LEU A 155 -21.20 -0.47 -5.62
N MET A 156 -20.05 0.18 -5.80
CA MET A 156 -19.17 0.59 -4.72
C MET A 156 -19.81 1.73 -3.91
N LYS A 157 -19.69 1.67 -2.59
CA LYS A 157 -20.12 2.72 -1.67
C LYS A 157 -18.98 3.14 -0.77
N TYR A 158 -18.83 4.45 -0.59
CA TYR A 158 -17.87 5.04 0.33
C TYR A 158 -18.55 5.25 1.69
N GLU A 159 -17.89 4.79 2.76
CA GLU A 159 -18.27 5.22 4.10
C GLU A 159 -17.82 6.68 4.29
N ALA A 160 -18.50 7.45 5.15
CA ALA A 160 -18.19 8.86 5.33
C ALA A 160 -16.74 9.11 5.79
N ASP A 161 -16.23 8.31 6.73
CA ASP A 161 -14.84 8.39 7.20
C ASP A 161 -13.83 7.96 6.11
N ASP A 162 -14.23 7.03 5.23
CA ASP A 162 -13.42 6.67 4.06
C ASP A 162 -13.37 7.81 3.05
N LEU A 163 -14.50 8.48 2.79
CA LEU A 163 -14.59 9.61 1.86
C LEU A 163 -13.79 10.82 2.36
N ALA A 164 -13.88 11.16 3.65
CA ALA A 164 -13.07 12.23 4.25
C ALA A 164 -11.56 11.95 4.09
N THR A 165 -11.16 10.68 4.24
CA THR A 165 -9.78 10.25 4.02
C THR A 165 -9.37 10.33 2.54
N ILE A 166 -10.22 9.88 1.61
CA ILE A 166 -9.96 9.97 0.16
C ILE A 166 -9.86 11.43 -0.31
N LYS A 167 -10.71 12.32 0.23
CA LYS A 167 -10.65 13.75 -0.05
C LYS A 167 -9.33 14.35 0.41
N ASN A 168 -8.90 14.05 1.64
CA ASN A 168 -7.59 14.48 2.15
C ASN A 168 -6.44 13.92 1.29
N ASP A 169 -6.49 12.64 0.93
CA ASP A 169 -5.48 12.01 0.07
C ASP A 169 -5.36 12.71 -1.29
N TRP A 170 -6.48 13.08 -1.90
CA TRP A 170 -6.48 13.86 -3.14
C TRP A 170 -5.81 15.22 -2.95
N HIS A 171 -6.14 15.95 -1.88
CA HIS A 171 -5.50 17.22 -1.55
C HIS A 171 -3.99 17.06 -1.36
N VAL A 172 -3.53 16.02 -0.63
CA VAL A 172 -2.09 15.74 -0.45
C VAL A 172 -1.39 15.53 -1.79
N ILE A 173 -1.97 14.75 -2.70
CA ILE A 173 -1.38 14.52 -4.03
C ILE A 173 -1.37 15.83 -4.84
N ARG A 174 -2.50 16.54 -4.88
CA ARG A 174 -2.67 17.79 -5.61
C ARG A 174 -1.71 18.87 -5.12
N ASP A 175 -1.59 19.07 -3.81
CA ASP A 175 -0.71 20.08 -3.18
C ASP A 175 0.76 19.76 -3.44
N LYS A 176 1.15 18.48 -3.39
CA LYS A 176 2.52 18.05 -3.70
C LYS A 176 2.86 18.29 -5.18
N VAL A 177 1.91 18.11 -6.09
CA VAL A 177 2.07 18.45 -7.51
C VAL A 177 2.13 19.96 -7.72
N ALA A 178 1.19 20.72 -7.14
CA ALA A 178 1.11 22.17 -7.29
C ALA A 178 2.33 22.90 -6.70
N SER A 179 2.93 22.36 -5.63
CA SER A 179 4.18 22.87 -5.07
C SER A 179 5.44 22.50 -5.87
N GLY A 180 5.27 21.77 -6.98
CA GLY A 180 6.34 21.42 -7.91
C GLY A 180 7.13 20.17 -7.58
N HIS A 181 6.58 19.28 -6.74
CA HIS A 181 7.28 18.08 -6.24
C HIS A 181 6.66 16.78 -6.79
N ALA A 182 6.13 16.81 -8.01
CA ALA A 182 5.50 15.64 -8.65
C ALA A 182 6.46 14.47 -8.88
N ASP A 183 7.76 14.75 -9.04
CA ASP A 183 8.85 13.78 -9.21
C ASP A 183 9.08 12.94 -7.93
N SER A 184 8.82 13.51 -6.76
CA SER A 184 8.93 12.86 -5.45
C SER A 184 7.63 12.23 -4.93
N LEU A 185 6.54 12.25 -5.71
CA LEU A 185 5.29 11.57 -5.35
C LEU A 185 5.53 10.08 -5.08
N SER A 186 4.82 9.51 -4.11
CA SER A 186 4.86 8.07 -3.78
C SER A 186 3.47 7.52 -3.47
N GLU A 187 3.26 6.20 -3.59
CA GLU A 187 1.98 5.58 -3.21
C GLU A 187 1.72 5.65 -1.70
N SER A 188 2.77 5.78 -0.90
CA SER A 188 2.69 5.79 0.56
C SER A 188 2.44 7.18 1.16
N ASP A 189 2.53 8.25 0.37
CA ASP A 189 2.24 9.63 0.80
C ASP A 189 0.83 9.73 1.41
N THR A 190 -0.12 8.96 0.87
CA THR A 190 -1.54 9.00 1.22
C THR A 190 -2.01 7.70 1.87
N ASN A 191 -3.30 7.60 2.20
CA ASN A 191 -3.90 6.48 2.92
C ASN A 191 -4.63 5.51 1.99
N TYR A 192 -5.73 5.91 1.36
CA TYR A 192 -6.62 5.05 0.56
C TYR A 192 -6.51 5.33 -0.95
N LEU A 193 -6.46 6.61 -1.36
CA LEU A 193 -6.25 7.05 -2.74
C LEU A 193 -4.77 7.35 -2.95
N ALA A 194 -4.10 6.67 -3.87
CA ALA A 194 -2.67 6.76 -4.11
C ALA A 194 -2.35 7.19 -5.55
N ALA A 195 -1.20 7.84 -5.73
CA ALA A 195 -0.61 8.13 -7.05
C ALA A 195 0.36 7.00 -7.46
N CYS A 196 -0.14 5.92 -8.07
CA CYS A 196 0.68 4.78 -8.48
C CYS A 196 1.43 5.05 -9.78
N THR A 197 2.65 4.54 -9.93
CA THR A 197 3.36 4.62 -11.23
C THR A 197 2.62 3.81 -12.30
N LYS A 198 2.55 4.34 -13.54
CA LYS A 198 1.89 3.66 -14.67
C LYS A 198 2.78 3.69 -15.91
N GLY A 199 3.16 2.52 -16.40
CA GLY A 199 3.96 2.33 -17.60
C GLY A 199 4.96 1.19 -17.41
N ALA A 200 5.19 0.37 -18.45
CA ALA A 200 6.12 -0.76 -18.39
C ALA A 200 7.60 -0.33 -18.25
N ASN A 201 7.90 0.93 -18.60
CA ASN A 201 9.23 1.51 -18.55
C ASN A 201 9.18 2.79 -17.69
N SER A 202 10.05 2.88 -16.68
CA SER A 202 10.28 4.06 -15.83
C SER A 202 10.71 5.33 -16.60
N LYS A 203 10.81 5.26 -17.93
CA LYS A 203 11.16 6.34 -18.86
C LYS A 203 9.98 7.20 -19.32
N GLN A 204 8.73 6.78 -19.09
CA GLN A 204 7.58 7.61 -19.43
C GLN A 204 7.45 8.76 -18.43
N LEU A 205 8.08 9.87 -18.80
CA LEU A 205 8.02 11.12 -18.06
C LEU A 205 6.87 11.99 -18.57
N ARG A 206 6.30 12.78 -17.67
CA ARG A 206 5.28 13.79 -17.94
C ARG A 206 5.77 15.12 -17.39
N GLU A 207 5.43 16.19 -18.10
CA GLU A 207 5.64 17.54 -17.57
C GLU A 207 4.74 17.77 -16.35
N ALA A 208 5.29 18.46 -15.36
CA ALA A 208 4.63 18.88 -14.14
C ALA A 208 5.10 20.31 -13.79
N PRO A 209 4.35 21.07 -12.96
CA PRO A 209 4.81 22.37 -12.48
C PRO A 209 6.17 22.26 -11.79
N ALA A 210 7.04 23.23 -11.98
CA ALA A 210 8.31 23.31 -11.25
C ALA A 210 8.11 23.98 -9.87
N PRO A 211 9.00 23.70 -8.88
CA PRO A 211 8.98 24.42 -7.61
C PRO A 211 9.16 25.93 -7.78
N ALA A 212 8.58 26.70 -6.87
CA ALA A 212 8.75 28.15 -6.86
C ALA A 212 10.25 28.53 -6.80
N GLY A 213 10.67 29.43 -7.70
CA GLY A 213 12.08 29.86 -7.82
C GLY A 213 12.95 28.98 -8.73
N ALA A 214 12.39 27.94 -9.37
CA ALA A 214 13.10 27.20 -10.40
C ALA A 214 13.35 28.05 -11.66
N ASN A 215 14.42 27.71 -12.40
CA ASN A 215 14.78 28.38 -13.66
C ASN A 215 13.85 28.01 -14.83
N THR A 216 13.02 26.98 -14.67
CA THR A 216 12.07 26.49 -15.67
C THR A 216 10.66 26.50 -15.09
N ALA A 217 9.64 26.67 -15.95
CA ALA A 217 8.24 26.61 -15.51
C ALA A 217 7.77 25.18 -15.19
N THR A 218 8.45 24.17 -15.74
CA THR A 218 8.10 22.76 -15.59
C THR A 218 9.31 21.91 -15.21
N ILE A 219 9.02 20.75 -14.59
CA ILE A 219 9.94 19.63 -14.40
C ILE A 219 9.35 18.36 -15.04
N PHE A 220 10.16 17.31 -15.13
CA PHE A 220 9.71 15.99 -15.58
C PHE A 220 9.54 15.05 -14.41
N ALA A 221 8.36 14.43 -14.31
CA ALA A 221 8.04 13.43 -13.29
C ALA A 221 7.60 12.11 -13.94
N LYS A 222 7.77 10.99 -13.23
CA LYS A 222 7.26 9.67 -13.67
C LYS A 222 5.77 9.76 -13.92
N GLN A 223 5.24 9.14 -14.97
CA GLN A 223 3.80 9.04 -15.18
C GLN A 223 3.14 8.27 -14.02
N ARG A 224 2.11 8.87 -13.42
CA ARG A 224 1.30 8.26 -12.36
C ARG A 224 -0.18 8.23 -12.72
N ALA A 225 -0.93 7.43 -11.98
CA ALA A 225 -2.37 7.33 -12.04
C ALA A 225 -2.95 7.35 -10.62
N PHE A 226 -4.11 7.97 -10.46
CA PHE A 226 -4.91 7.81 -9.26
C PHE A 226 -5.37 6.37 -9.14
N SER A 227 -5.27 5.80 -7.95
CA SER A 227 -5.69 4.43 -7.67
C SER A 227 -6.15 4.25 -6.24
N LEU A 228 -7.14 3.39 -6.01
CA LEU A 228 -7.45 2.91 -4.67
C LEU A 228 -6.51 1.75 -4.33
N LYS A 229 -5.84 1.84 -3.18
CA LYS A 229 -4.84 0.85 -2.77
C LYS A 229 -5.41 -0.56 -2.72
N THR A 230 -4.59 -1.56 -3.03
CA THR A 230 -4.96 -3.00 -2.95
C THR A 230 -5.50 -3.39 -1.57
N SER A 231 -4.96 -2.77 -0.51
CA SER A 231 -5.39 -2.94 0.88
C SER A 231 -6.82 -2.42 1.12
N TYR A 232 -7.14 -1.25 0.57
CA TYR A 232 -8.50 -0.68 0.59
C TYR A 232 -9.47 -1.55 -0.22
N MET A 233 -9.09 -1.92 -1.45
CA MET A 233 -9.91 -2.81 -2.30
C MET A 233 -10.16 -4.17 -1.66
N THR A 234 -9.20 -4.69 -0.89
CA THR A 234 -9.38 -5.92 -0.10
C THR A 234 -10.46 -5.76 0.96
N ALA A 235 -10.49 -4.63 1.68
CA ALA A 235 -11.51 -4.36 2.69
C ALA A 235 -12.91 -4.23 2.05
N ILE A 236 -13.00 -3.48 0.95
CA ILE A 236 -14.25 -3.30 0.19
C ILE A 236 -14.78 -4.65 -0.34
N ALA A 237 -13.93 -5.46 -0.98
CA ALA A 237 -14.32 -6.76 -1.50
C ALA A 237 -14.83 -7.70 -0.39
N ARG A 238 -14.18 -7.73 0.77
CA ARG A 238 -14.62 -8.54 1.91
C ARG A 238 -15.99 -8.10 2.44
N LYS A 239 -16.23 -6.79 2.53
CA LYS A 239 -17.52 -6.23 2.95
C LYS A 239 -18.63 -6.57 1.95
N LEU A 240 -18.41 -6.32 0.66
CA LEU A 240 -19.40 -6.56 -0.40
C LEU A 240 -19.73 -8.06 -0.57
N LEU A 241 -18.75 -8.94 -0.42
CA LEU A 241 -18.95 -10.39 -0.47
C LEU A 241 -19.50 -10.98 0.85
N ASN A 242 -19.96 -10.13 1.77
CA ASN A 242 -20.50 -10.49 3.09
C ASN A 242 -19.59 -11.47 3.86
N ARG A 243 -18.28 -11.23 3.83
CA ARG A 243 -17.30 -12.04 4.55
C ARG A 243 -17.16 -11.48 5.96
N LYS A 244 -17.31 -12.34 6.99
CA LYS A 244 -17.06 -11.96 8.38
C LYS A 244 -15.67 -11.34 8.52
N SER A 245 -15.62 -10.11 9.01
CA SER A 245 -14.38 -9.44 9.37
C SER A 245 -14.27 -9.39 10.90
N GLU A 246 -13.13 -9.84 11.44
CA GLU A 246 -12.80 -9.68 12.87
C GLU A 246 -12.15 -8.32 13.17
N THR A 247 -12.36 -7.33 12.30
CA THR A 247 -11.73 -6.01 12.43
C THR A 247 -12.48 -5.12 13.41
N VAL A 248 -11.70 -4.32 14.14
CA VAL A 248 -12.22 -3.24 14.99
C VAL A 248 -12.17 -1.96 14.17
N ARG A 249 -13.26 -1.19 14.16
CA ARG A 249 -13.30 0.15 13.56
C ARG A 249 -12.88 1.18 14.58
N LEU A 250 -12.07 2.14 14.17
CA LEU A 250 -11.85 3.37 14.92
C LEU A 250 -13.15 4.20 14.89
N PRO A 251 -13.55 4.83 16.00
CA PRO A 251 -14.69 5.74 16.06
C PRO A 251 -14.33 7.11 15.47
N ILE A 252 -13.98 7.13 14.18
CA ILE A 252 -13.62 8.35 13.44
C ILE A 252 -14.92 9.14 13.14
N PRO A 253 -15.01 10.43 13.53
CA PRO A 253 -16.11 11.30 13.11
C PRO A 253 -16.21 11.38 11.58
N GLN A 254 -17.42 11.54 11.04
CA GLN A 254 -17.67 11.48 9.59
C GLN A 254 -16.86 12.49 8.77
N GLU A 255 -16.60 13.68 9.32
CA GLU A 255 -15.88 14.76 8.65
C GLU A 255 -14.36 14.72 8.90
N GLN A 256 -13.88 13.80 9.74
CA GLN A 256 -12.46 13.75 10.12
C GLN A 256 -11.74 12.66 9.31
N ASN A 257 -10.58 12.99 8.76
CA ASN A 257 -9.76 11.99 8.07
C ASN A 257 -8.90 11.17 9.05
N LEU A 258 -8.32 10.07 8.54
CA LEU A 258 -7.52 9.15 9.36
C LEU A 258 -6.32 9.82 10.06
N ASP A 259 -5.59 10.68 9.36
CA ASP A 259 -4.37 11.32 9.90
C ASP A 259 -4.72 12.30 11.02
N GLU A 260 -5.76 13.13 10.80
CA GLU A 260 -6.30 14.04 11.80
C GLU A 260 -6.81 13.30 13.04
N TYR A 261 -7.55 12.20 12.86
CA TYR A 261 -8.06 11.40 13.97
C TYR A 261 -6.91 10.85 14.81
N VAL A 262 -5.90 10.27 14.14
CA VAL A 262 -4.72 9.72 14.81
C VAL A 262 -4.02 10.81 15.62
N ALA A 263 -3.73 11.97 15.02
CA ALA A 263 -3.09 13.08 15.72
C ALA A 263 -3.92 13.56 16.93
N ALA A 264 -5.22 13.79 16.74
CA ALA A 264 -6.13 14.26 17.80
C ALA A 264 -6.21 13.29 18.99
N LYS A 265 -6.10 11.98 18.75
CA LYS A 265 -6.10 10.97 19.83
C LYS A 265 -4.80 10.92 20.62
N PHE A 266 -3.68 11.36 20.06
CA PHE A 266 -2.39 11.34 20.74
C PHE A 266 -2.07 12.63 21.50
N ILE A 267 -2.50 13.79 20.99
CA ILE A 267 -2.22 15.11 21.58
C ILE A 267 -2.47 15.21 23.10
N PRO A 268 -3.59 14.71 23.66
CA PRO A 268 -3.89 14.87 25.10
C PRO A 268 -2.89 14.18 26.04
N TYR A 269 -2.06 13.28 25.53
CA TYR A 269 -1.11 12.51 26.32
C TYR A 269 0.32 13.05 26.22
N THR A 270 0.58 14.02 25.33
CA THR A 270 1.90 14.63 25.15
C THR A 270 2.41 15.21 26.48
N GLY A 271 3.63 14.81 26.86
CA GLY A 271 4.28 15.23 28.11
C GLY A 271 3.92 14.38 29.33
N LYS A 272 2.93 13.49 29.27
CA LYS A 272 2.62 12.57 30.36
C LYS A 272 3.62 11.40 30.41
N SER A 273 3.81 10.82 31.60
CA SER A 273 4.58 9.58 31.72
C SER A 273 3.77 8.39 31.21
N SER A 274 4.44 7.35 30.72
CA SER A 274 3.79 6.10 30.32
C SER A 274 2.93 5.51 31.44
N ARG A 275 3.36 5.66 32.71
CA ARG A 275 2.60 5.23 33.88
C ARG A 275 1.29 5.98 34.04
N ASP A 276 1.31 7.30 33.93
CA ASP A 276 0.12 8.13 34.09
C ASP A 276 -0.90 7.81 33.00
N ILE A 277 -0.42 7.67 31.76
CA ILE A 277 -1.23 7.23 30.62
C ILE A 277 -1.83 5.85 30.88
N ALA A 278 -1.02 4.88 31.34
CA ALA A 278 -1.50 3.53 31.63
C ALA A 278 -2.60 3.55 32.71
N SER A 279 -2.44 4.38 33.73
CA SER A 279 -3.42 4.54 34.81
C SER A 279 -4.71 5.18 34.30
N GLU A 280 -4.61 6.27 33.55
CA GLU A 280 -5.74 7.00 32.97
C GLU A 280 -6.57 6.12 32.03
N LEU A 281 -5.90 5.31 31.22
CA LEU A 281 -6.53 4.44 30.23
C LEU A 281 -6.78 3.00 30.72
N GLN A 282 -6.51 2.72 31.99
CA GLN A 282 -6.67 1.40 32.61
C GLN A 282 -5.97 0.27 31.81
N VAL A 283 -4.76 0.53 31.33
CA VAL A 283 -3.96 -0.43 30.56
C VAL A 283 -3.38 -1.49 31.51
N SER A 284 -3.80 -2.74 31.33
CA SER A 284 -3.39 -3.86 32.20
C SER A 284 -1.98 -4.41 31.92
N ALA A 285 -1.38 -4.06 30.78
CA ALA A 285 -0.03 -4.52 30.44
C ALA A 285 0.99 -3.88 31.40
N ALA A 286 1.81 -4.70 32.03
CA ALA A 286 2.90 -4.21 32.88
C ALA A 286 3.99 -3.52 32.03
N PRO A 287 4.72 -2.52 32.57
CA PRO A 287 5.80 -1.85 31.85
C PRO A 287 6.91 -2.79 31.33
N THR A 288 7.10 -3.94 31.96
CA THR A 288 8.06 -4.97 31.53
C THR A 288 7.58 -5.81 30.34
N ALA A 289 6.29 -5.75 29.99
CA ALA A 289 5.72 -6.53 28.92
C ALA A 289 6.18 -6.02 27.54
N LYS A 290 6.45 -6.95 26.61
CA LYS A 290 6.89 -6.60 25.24
C LYS A 290 5.88 -5.74 24.48
N ASN A 291 4.60 -5.89 24.80
CA ASN A 291 3.49 -5.18 24.16
C ASN A 291 3.04 -3.91 24.91
N TYR A 292 3.71 -3.51 26.00
CA TYR A 292 3.28 -2.37 26.82
C TYR A 292 3.03 -1.10 25.98
N ASN A 293 4.01 -0.69 25.18
CA ASN A 293 3.92 0.51 24.35
C ASN A 293 2.82 0.39 23.28
N SER A 294 2.64 -0.78 22.67
CA SER A 294 1.53 -0.99 21.73
C SER A 294 0.16 -0.96 22.43
N SER A 295 0.08 -1.44 23.67
CA SER A 295 -1.14 -1.40 24.46
C SER A 295 -1.52 0.04 24.83
N LEU A 296 -0.54 0.89 25.17
CA LEU A 296 -0.74 2.33 25.36
C LEU A 296 -1.28 2.97 24.08
N ALA A 297 -0.58 2.78 22.95
CA ALA A 297 -0.97 3.38 21.68
C ALA A 297 -2.40 3.00 21.26
N PHE A 298 -2.76 1.72 21.36
CA PHE A 298 -4.12 1.29 21.00
C PHE A 298 -5.19 1.74 21.99
N ALA A 299 -4.85 1.88 23.28
CA ALA A 299 -5.76 2.46 24.25
C ALA A 299 -6.04 3.94 23.94
N MET A 300 -5.00 4.73 23.61
CA MET A 300 -5.16 6.14 23.21
C MET A 300 -6.05 6.30 21.97
N LEU A 301 -5.91 5.41 20.99
CA LEU A 301 -6.71 5.38 19.76
C LEU A 301 -8.17 4.94 19.96
N GLY A 302 -8.55 4.46 21.16
CA GLY A 302 -9.87 3.89 21.43
C GLY A 302 -10.04 2.46 20.91
N ALA A 303 -8.95 1.74 20.67
CA ALA A 303 -8.91 0.38 20.11
C ALA A 303 -8.26 -0.64 21.07
N SER A 304 -8.53 -0.49 22.38
CA SER A 304 -8.00 -1.38 23.43
C SER A 304 -8.20 -2.87 23.11
N LYS A 305 -7.20 -3.70 23.45
CA LYS A 305 -7.17 -5.16 23.18
C LYS A 305 -7.16 -5.55 21.69
N SER A 306 -7.01 -4.59 20.77
CA SER A 306 -6.80 -4.86 19.35
C SER A 306 -5.31 -5.01 19.02
N SER A 307 -5.02 -5.28 17.75
CA SER A 307 -3.68 -5.21 17.16
C SER A 307 -3.74 -4.33 15.92
N ILE A 308 -2.60 -3.76 15.52
CA ILE A 308 -2.51 -2.88 14.34
C ILE A 308 -3.16 -3.49 13.09
N SER A 309 -2.93 -4.78 12.85
CA SER A 309 -3.48 -5.52 11.71
C SER A 309 -4.98 -5.81 11.78
N LYS A 310 -5.63 -5.56 12.92
CA LYS A 310 -7.07 -5.76 13.14
C LYS A 310 -7.86 -4.45 13.12
N ILE A 311 -7.19 -3.30 13.05
CA ILE A 311 -7.87 -2.01 12.92
C ILE A 311 -8.25 -1.83 11.45
N GLU A 312 -9.53 -1.64 11.15
CA GLU A 312 -10.04 -1.61 9.76
C GLU A 312 -9.39 -0.47 8.96
N GLN A 313 -9.41 0.75 9.49
CA GLN A 313 -8.84 1.93 8.83
C GLN A 313 -7.32 1.79 8.59
N PHE A 314 -6.59 1.19 9.54
CA PHE A 314 -5.17 0.89 9.36
C PHE A 314 -4.95 -0.20 8.31
N SER A 315 -5.77 -1.24 8.30
CA SER A 315 -5.70 -2.27 7.25
C SER A 315 -6.00 -1.69 5.87
N LYS A 316 -6.94 -0.73 5.75
CA LYS A 316 -7.25 -0.04 4.49
C LYS A 316 -6.08 0.81 4.01
N ALA A 317 -5.41 1.54 4.91
CA ALA A 317 -4.28 2.42 4.61
C ALA A 317 -2.93 1.71 4.43
N ASN A 318 -2.90 0.38 4.56
CA ASN A 318 -1.68 -0.43 4.61
C ASN A 318 -0.74 -0.05 5.78
N ILE A 319 -1.32 0.40 6.90
CA ILE A 319 -0.61 0.65 8.15
C ILE A 319 -0.44 -0.68 8.89
N SER A 320 0.65 -1.38 8.57
CA SER A 320 0.81 -2.80 8.95
C SER A 320 1.71 -3.03 10.16
N GLN A 321 2.46 -2.02 10.60
CA GLN A 321 3.40 -2.15 11.73
C GLN A 321 3.35 -0.97 12.68
N PHE A 322 3.47 -1.30 13.96
CA PHE A 322 3.64 -0.34 15.05
C PHE A 322 5.12 -0.34 15.41
N LYS A 323 5.69 0.86 15.56
CA LYS A 323 7.06 1.07 16.01
C LYS A 323 7.01 1.96 17.23
N SER A 324 7.63 1.51 18.31
CA SER A 324 7.89 2.38 19.45
C SER A 324 9.35 2.75 19.46
N VAL A 325 9.63 4.04 19.60
CA VAL A 325 10.98 4.58 19.68
C VAL A 325 11.11 5.35 20.98
N THR A 326 12.15 5.02 21.74
CA THR A 326 12.52 5.76 22.96
C THR A 326 13.80 6.54 22.69
N ILE A 327 13.74 7.86 22.79
CA ILE A 327 14.88 8.76 22.70
C ILE A 327 15.50 8.92 24.09
N TYR A 328 16.83 8.81 24.17
CA TYR A 328 17.58 8.99 25.42
C TYR A 328 18.15 10.41 25.53
N PRO A 329 18.75 10.79 26.68
CA PRO A 329 19.31 12.14 26.86
C PRO A 329 20.35 12.56 25.82
N ASP A 330 21.01 11.62 25.15
CA ASP A 330 21.95 11.86 24.05
C ASP A 330 21.26 12.20 22.71
N GLY A 331 19.92 12.26 22.69
CA GLY A 331 19.13 12.58 21.50
C GLY A 331 18.95 11.42 20.53
N LEU A 332 19.45 10.22 20.86
CA LEU A 332 19.38 9.07 19.98
C LEU A 332 18.51 7.95 20.56
N PRO A 333 17.85 7.15 19.69
CA PRO A 333 17.39 5.83 20.08
C PRO A 333 18.59 4.92 20.41
N ARG A 334 18.37 3.95 21.30
CA ARG A 334 19.39 2.92 21.56
C ARG A 334 19.54 1.96 20.38
N GLU A 335 18.42 1.53 19.82
CA GLU A 335 18.34 0.47 18.82
C GLU A 335 18.04 1.03 17.42
N HIS A 336 18.56 0.33 16.41
CA HIS A 336 18.09 0.46 15.03
C HIS A 336 16.64 -0.04 14.95
N MET A 337 15.86 0.41 13.97
CA MET A 337 14.49 -0.04 13.79
C MET A 337 14.44 -1.23 12.83
N SER A 338 14.04 -2.42 13.31
CA SER A 338 13.90 -3.62 12.49
C SER A 338 12.53 -3.75 11.84
N PHE A 339 12.43 -4.51 10.75
CA PHE A 339 11.15 -4.97 10.18
C PHE A 339 11.05 -6.50 10.18
N LYS A 340 9.99 -7.04 9.56
CA LYS A 340 9.79 -8.49 9.43
C LYS A 340 10.96 -9.13 8.68
N ALA A 341 11.24 -10.39 9.03
CA ALA A 341 12.24 -11.19 8.33
C ALA A 341 11.87 -11.41 6.87
N ILE A 342 12.88 -11.40 6.02
CA ILE A 342 12.77 -11.74 4.60
C ILE A 342 12.42 -13.23 4.50
N THR A 343 11.42 -13.56 3.70
CA THR A 343 10.97 -14.95 3.48
C THR A 343 11.80 -15.65 2.41
N ASP A 344 11.70 -16.97 2.32
CA ASP A 344 12.46 -17.74 1.33
C ASP A 344 12.03 -17.37 -0.11
N ASP A 345 10.73 -17.26 -0.38
CA ASP A 345 10.21 -16.76 -1.67
C ASP A 345 10.76 -15.36 -2.04
N GLN A 346 10.99 -14.49 -1.04
CA GLN A 346 11.52 -13.15 -1.25
C GLN A 346 13.02 -13.18 -1.56
N TRP A 347 13.77 -14.12 -0.97
CA TRP A 347 15.15 -14.37 -1.36
C TRP A 347 15.25 -14.90 -2.78
N GLU A 348 14.37 -15.82 -3.17
CA GLU A 348 14.28 -16.33 -4.54
C GLU A 348 13.96 -15.22 -5.55
N GLU A 349 13.01 -14.35 -5.24
CA GLU A 349 12.69 -13.18 -6.07
C GLU A 349 13.89 -12.24 -6.22
N TRP A 350 14.62 -11.97 -5.13
CA TRP A 350 15.81 -11.10 -5.15
C TRP A 350 16.97 -11.72 -5.93
N ALA A 351 17.06 -13.04 -6.05
CA ALA A 351 18.09 -13.72 -6.85
C ALA A 351 17.68 -13.98 -8.31
N ASN A 352 16.44 -13.68 -8.70
CA ASN A 352 15.97 -13.91 -10.06
C ASN A 352 16.51 -12.82 -11.01
N PRO A 353 17.31 -13.15 -12.05
CA PRO A 353 17.91 -12.17 -12.96
C PRO A 353 16.90 -11.37 -13.80
N GLN A 354 15.62 -11.74 -13.79
CA GLN A 354 14.55 -11.01 -14.48
C GLN A 354 13.86 -9.98 -13.57
N THR A 355 14.11 -9.99 -12.26
CA THR A 355 13.53 -9.03 -11.33
C THR A 355 14.23 -7.68 -11.47
N THR A 356 13.49 -6.64 -11.84
CA THR A 356 14.00 -5.26 -11.84
C THR A 356 13.72 -4.57 -10.51
N TRP A 357 14.40 -3.46 -10.24
CA TRP A 357 14.16 -2.63 -9.04
C TRP A 357 12.69 -2.23 -8.91
N GLU A 358 12.09 -1.75 -10.02
CA GLU A 358 10.69 -1.29 -10.07
C GLU A 358 9.69 -2.40 -9.73
N GLN A 359 10.05 -3.66 -9.99
CA GLN A 359 9.20 -4.83 -9.76
C GLN A 359 9.55 -5.57 -8.45
N SER A 360 10.59 -5.13 -7.74
CA SER A 360 11.08 -5.81 -6.55
C SER A 360 10.14 -5.64 -5.36
N PHE A 361 10.00 -6.69 -4.56
CA PHE A 361 9.25 -6.65 -3.29
C PHE A 361 9.86 -5.65 -2.29
N VAL A 362 11.16 -5.37 -2.39
CA VAL A 362 11.85 -4.42 -1.50
C VAL A 362 11.35 -3.01 -1.76
N ARG A 363 11.29 -2.60 -3.03
CA ARG A 363 10.72 -1.31 -3.43
C ARG A 363 9.25 -1.25 -3.08
N ASP A 364 8.46 -2.26 -3.47
CA ASP A 364 7.02 -2.33 -3.18
C ASP A 364 6.72 -2.22 -1.67
N PHE A 365 7.53 -2.87 -0.82
CA PHE A 365 7.39 -2.79 0.63
C PHE A 365 7.52 -1.34 1.13
N PHE A 366 8.55 -0.61 0.73
CA PHE A 366 8.76 0.77 1.21
C PHE A 366 7.88 1.80 0.51
N GLU A 367 7.59 1.64 -0.79
CA GLU A 367 6.74 2.56 -1.56
C GLU A 367 5.27 2.50 -1.12
N THR A 368 4.82 1.36 -0.56
CA THR A 368 3.39 1.17 -0.22
C THR A 368 3.10 1.09 1.28
N SER A 369 4.10 0.82 2.13
CA SER A 369 3.88 0.65 3.57
C SER A 369 3.83 1.98 4.31
N LYS A 370 2.90 2.06 5.27
CA LYS A 370 2.84 3.13 6.27
C LYS A 370 2.99 2.51 7.66
N PHE A 371 3.57 3.26 8.60
CA PHE A 371 3.92 2.79 9.94
C PHE A 371 3.38 3.75 10.98
N LEU A 372 2.82 3.23 12.07
CA LEU A 372 2.50 4.04 13.24
C LEU A 372 3.74 4.10 14.12
N ILE A 373 4.36 5.28 14.24
CA ILE A 373 5.53 5.50 15.09
C ILE A 373 5.09 6.23 16.35
N MET A 374 5.32 5.62 17.51
CA MET A 374 5.12 6.21 18.82
C MET A 374 6.46 6.57 19.45
N VAL A 375 6.61 7.83 19.84
CA VAL A 375 7.86 8.34 20.40
C VAL A 375 7.68 8.68 21.87
N SER A 376 8.62 8.17 22.68
CA SER A 376 8.79 8.59 24.07
C SER A 376 10.22 9.04 24.32
N LYS A 377 10.44 9.81 25.38
CA LYS A 377 11.76 10.22 25.84
C LYS A 377 12.03 9.64 27.24
N SER A 378 13.14 8.92 27.39
CA SER A 378 13.60 8.49 28.71
C SER A 378 14.19 9.69 29.47
N PRO A 379 13.81 9.91 30.74
CA PRO A 379 14.41 10.97 31.56
C PRO A 379 15.84 10.65 32.00
N ILE A 380 16.29 9.40 31.85
CA ILE A 380 17.62 8.92 32.29
C ILE A 380 18.37 8.25 31.14
N PRO A 381 19.72 8.23 31.18
CA PRO A 381 20.53 7.44 30.25
C PRO A 381 20.18 5.94 30.31
N TYR A 382 20.26 5.26 29.17
CA TYR A 382 19.95 3.82 29.08
C TYR A 382 20.78 2.99 30.07
N GLN A 383 22.06 3.33 30.21
CA GLN A 383 23.02 2.64 31.09
C GLN A 383 22.66 2.76 32.58
N SER A 384 21.84 3.76 32.95
CA SER A 384 21.40 3.99 34.33
C SER A 384 20.19 3.14 34.73
N GLY A 385 19.75 2.21 33.86
CA GLY A 385 18.62 1.33 34.09
C GLY A 385 17.31 1.92 33.56
N HIS A 386 17.00 1.62 32.30
CA HIS A 386 15.76 2.09 31.64
C HIS A 386 14.50 1.58 32.35
N ASP A 387 13.59 2.49 32.68
CA ASP A 387 12.26 2.21 33.22
C ASP A 387 11.19 2.81 32.30
N LYS A 388 10.56 1.95 31.48
CA LYS A 388 9.51 2.36 30.53
C LYS A 388 8.34 3.10 31.19
N ALA A 389 8.05 2.84 32.46
CA ALA A 389 6.97 3.50 33.16
C ALA A 389 7.22 5.01 33.33
N LYS A 390 8.49 5.41 33.36
CA LYS A 390 8.93 6.81 33.52
C LYS A 390 9.19 7.51 32.18
N ASP A 391 9.15 6.79 31.07
CA ASP A 391 9.29 7.39 29.75
C ASP A 391 8.19 8.44 29.54
N ILE A 392 8.57 9.61 29.04
CA ILE A 392 7.68 10.73 28.76
C ILE A 392 7.21 10.63 27.33
N PHE A 393 5.91 10.47 27.11
CA PHE A 393 5.33 10.43 25.77
C PHE A 393 5.53 11.77 25.06
N LYS A 394 6.01 11.74 23.82
CA LYS A 394 6.30 12.94 23.02
C LYS A 394 5.35 13.13 21.85
N GLY A 395 4.76 12.05 21.36
CA GLY A 395 3.80 12.09 20.27
C GLY A 395 3.82 10.79 19.49
N ALA A 396 2.93 10.70 18.52
CA ALA A 396 2.91 9.62 17.55
C ALA A 396 2.37 10.13 16.22
N PHE A 397 2.86 9.54 15.14
CA PHE A 397 2.53 9.94 13.78
C PHE A 397 2.54 8.73 12.85
N LEU A 398 1.84 8.86 11.73
CA LEU A 398 1.91 7.90 10.64
C LEU A 398 3.06 8.31 9.72
N TRP A 399 3.92 7.35 9.39
CA TRP A 399 5.12 7.61 8.61
C TRP A 399 5.30 6.58 7.51
N ASN A 400 5.74 7.05 6.36
CA ASN A 400 6.23 6.26 5.24
C ASN A 400 7.60 6.77 4.83
N MET A 401 8.38 5.91 4.18
CA MET A 401 9.70 6.33 3.69
C MET A 401 9.51 7.24 2.47
N PRO A 402 10.13 8.44 2.44
CA PRO A 402 10.11 9.29 1.26
C PRO A 402 10.66 8.57 0.02
N GLU A 403 10.08 8.82 -1.17
CA GLU A 403 10.55 8.21 -2.43
C GLU A 403 12.05 8.46 -2.66
N ASP A 404 12.52 9.68 -2.36
CA ASP A 404 13.93 10.05 -2.48
C ASP A 404 14.82 9.20 -1.58
N ASP A 405 14.39 8.91 -0.35
CA ASP A 405 15.13 8.06 0.57
C ASP A 405 15.12 6.58 0.11
N ILE A 406 14.02 6.13 -0.52
CA ILE A 406 13.92 4.79 -1.11
C ILE A 406 14.94 4.65 -2.25
N GLU A 407 14.96 5.58 -3.20
CA GLU A 407 15.89 5.56 -4.34
C GLU A 407 17.35 5.81 -3.90
N GLN A 408 17.58 6.68 -2.92
CA GLN A 408 18.93 7.02 -2.47
C GLN A 408 19.57 5.95 -1.57
N TYR A 409 18.80 5.35 -0.65
CA TYR A 409 19.37 4.49 0.40
C TYR A 409 18.93 3.03 0.32
N VAL A 410 17.70 2.73 -0.13
CA VAL A 410 17.22 1.35 -0.21
C VAL A 410 17.70 0.67 -1.48
N LYS A 411 17.58 1.35 -2.63
CA LYS A 411 17.96 0.81 -3.93
C LYS A 411 19.42 0.33 -4.00
N PRO A 412 20.45 1.06 -3.51
CA PRO A 412 21.82 0.56 -3.60
C PRO A 412 22.06 -0.73 -2.80
N VAL A 413 21.35 -0.93 -1.69
CA VAL A 413 21.39 -2.19 -0.92
C VAL A 413 20.72 -3.31 -1.72
N TRP A 414 19.58 -3.01 -2.37
CA TRP A 414 18.92 -3.95 -3.27
C TRP A 414 19.82 -4.38 -4.43
N GLU A 415 20.41 -3.42 -5.14
CA GLU A 415 21.29 -3.67 -6.28
C GLU A 415 22.51 -4.50 -5.87
N THR A 416 23.18 -4.14 -4.76
CA THR A 416 24.33 -4.90 -4.25
C THR A 416 23.96 -6.35 -3.98
N MET A 417 22.87 -6.59 -3.25
CA MET A 417 22.41 -7.95 -2.94
C MET A 417 21.97 -8.70 -4.20
N HIS A 418 21.26 -8.04 -5.10
CA HIS A 418 20.79 -8.62 -6.36
C HIS A 418 21.96 -9.10 -7.21
N THR A 419 23.00 -8.26 -7.40
CA THR A 419 24.22 -8.62 -8.12
C THR A 419 24.91 -9.84 -7.51
N LEU A 420 25.10 -9.86 -6.19
CA LEU A 420 25.77 -10.97 -5.50
C LEU A 420 24.98 -12.28 -5.62
N LEU A 421 23.66 -12.21 -5.45
CA LEU A 421 22.79 -13.38 -5.47
C LEU A 421 22.64 -13.97 -6.88
N VAL A 422 22.44 -13.13 -7.90
CA VAL A 422 22.36 -13.56 -9.32
C VAL A 422 23.66 -14.22 -9.77
N ALA A 423 24.81 -13.70 -9.33
CA ALA A 423 26.12 -14.29 -9.60
C ALA A 423 26.43 -15.53 -8.73
N HIS A 424 25.51 -15.94 -7.85
CA HIS A 424 25.73 -16.99 -6.84
C HIS A 424 27.00 -16.79 -6.00
N THR A 425 27.40 -15.54 -5.77
CA THR A 425 28.61 -15.20 -5.02
C THR A 425 28.43 -15.63 -3.55
N PRO A 426 29.38 -16.35 -2.94
CA PRO A 426 29.34 -16.63 -1.50
C PRO A 426 29.38 -15.33 -0.70
N LEU A 427 28.41 -15.14 0.20
CA LEU A 427 28.29 -13.92 1.01
C LEU A 427 29.25 -13.92 2.20
N ASN A 428 29.89 -15.06 2.49
CA ASN A 428 30.81 -15.25 3.61
C ASN A 428 30.15 -14.90 4.96
N TYR A 429 28.87 -15.26 5.11
CA TYR A 429 28.09 -14.88 6.27
C TYR A 429 28.64 -15.49 7.57
N GLY A 430 28.89 -14.62 8.56
CA GLY A 430 29.48 -14.97 9.85
C GLY A 430 31.01 -14.91 9.87
N ILE A 431 31.67 -14.66 8.74
CA ILE A 431 33.13 -14.50 8.69
C ILE A 431 33.48 -13.02 8.87
N ARG A 432 34.10 -12.70 10.00
CA ARG A 432 34.49 -11.33 10.35
C ARG A 432 35.39 -10.72 9.26
N GLY A 433 35.02 -9.53 8.80
CA GLY A 433 35.74 -8.79 7.76
C GLY A 433 35.54 -9.31 6.33
N LYS A 434 34.78 -10.39 6.12
CA LYS A 434 34.47 -10.94 4.79
C LYS A 434 32.98 -10.93 4.43
N ASN A 435 32.10 -10.74 5.41
CA ASN A 435 30.65 -10.70 5.20
C ASN A 435 30.26 -9.61 4.20
N LEU A 436 29.64 -10.01 3.09
CA LEU A 436 29.23 -9.13 2.00
C LEU A 436 27.80 -8.59 2.14
N ILE A 437 27.04 -9.04 3.15
CA ILE A 437 25.71 -8.50 3.43
C ILE A 437 25.85 -7.04 3.88
N PRO A 438 25.19 -6.06 3.20
CA PRO A 438 25.25 -4.65 3.57
C PRO A 438 24.80 -4.42 5.02
N GLY A 439 25.77 -4.06 5.87
CA GLY A 439 25.54 -3.68 7.27
C GLY A 439 25.29 -2.19 7.44
N SER A 440 25.09 -1.74 8.68
CA SER A 440 24.77 -0.34 9.00
C SER A 440 25.73 0.71 8.40
N SER A 441 27.03 0.38 8.27
CA SER A 441 28.03 1.29 7.72
C SER A 441 27.97 1.44 6.19
N PHE A 442 27.15 0.66 5.48
CA PHE A 442 27.05 0.72 4.02
C PHE A 442 26.60 2.08 3.52
N ASN A 443 25.53 2.63 4.11
CA ASN A 443 25.06 3.99 3.84
C ASN A 443 24.50 4.70 5.08
N SER A 444 24.61 4.12 6.28
CA SER A 444 24.11 4.69 7.54
C SER A 444 22.61 5.00 7.58
N VAL A 445 21.81 4.39 6.69
CA VAL A 445 20.35 4.55 6.66
C VAL A 445 19.65 3.20 6.61
N PHE A 446 19.88 2.39 5.58
CA PHE A 446 19.19 1.13 5.36
C PHE A 446 20.18 -0.03 5.28
N HIS A 447 19.88 -1.14 5.95
CA HIS A 447 20.77 -2.29 5.98
C HIS A 447 20.06 -3.60 6.30
N LEU A 448 20.77 -4.71 6.12
CA LEU A 448 20.34 -6.06 6.48
C LEU A 448 21.05 -6.54 7.74
N ARG A 449 20.29 -7.13 8.66
CA ARG A 449 20.84 -7.75 9.87
C ARG A 449 19.86 -8.78 10.45
N PRO A 450 20.32 -9.79 11.21
CA PRO A 450 19.43 -10.68 11.93
C PRO A 450 18.64 -9.98 13.04
N HIS A 451 17.37 -10.36 13.20
CA HIS A 451 16.55 -10.00 14.37
C HIS A 451 16.75 -10.95 15.56
N ALA A 452 17.10 -12.22 15.29
CA ALA A 452 17.21 -13.23 16.33
C ALA A 452 18.42 -12.98 17.23
N SER A 453 18.23 -13.15 18.55
CA SER A 453 19.31 -13.04 19.54
C SER A 453 20.30 -14.21 19.48
N LYS A 454 19.92 -15.31 18.84
CA LYS A 454 20.76 -16.49 18.60
C LYS A 454 21.00 -16.64 17.09
N GLY A 455 22.27 -16.66 16.70
CA GLY A 455 22.70 -16.79 15.29
C GLY A 455 22.54 -18.22 14.75
N LYS A 456 22.92 -18.45 13.48
CA LYS A 456 22.71 -19.75 12.80
C LYS A 456 23.30 -20.93 13.58
N ASP A 457 24.42 -20.72 14.25
CA ASP A 457 25.18 -21.77 14.95
C ASP A 457 24.54 -22.15 16.30
N ASN A 458 23.76 -21.25 16.90
CA ASN A 458 23.19 -21.41 18.25
C ASN A 458 21.65 -21.27 18.30
N GLY A 459 21.02 -21.00 17.16
CA GLY A 459 19.57 -20.83 16.98
C GLY A 459 18.87 -22.09 16.47
N SER A 460 17.54 -22.04 16.38
CA SER A 460 16.75 -23.16 15.85
C SER A 460 16.81 -23.20 14.32
N ALA A 461 16.46 -24.33 13.70
CA ALA A 461 16.32 -24.41 12.24
C ALA A 461 15.35 -23.36 11.67
N LYS A 462 14.39 -22.88 12.48
CA LYS A 462 13.41 -21.84 12.09
C LYS A 462 14.03 -20.45 12.00
N ASP A 463 15.22 -20.24 12.57
CA ASP A 463 15.97 -18.97 12.57
C ASP A 463 16.97 -18.88 11.41
N ARG A 464 16.96 -19.88 10.51
CA ARG A 464 17.85 -19.98 9.36
C ARG A 464 17.09 -19.72 8.06
N SER A 465 17.81 -19.19 7.07
CA SER A 465 17.39 -19.13 5.67
C SER A 465 18.47 -19.81 4.83
N ILE A 466 18.04 -20.53 3.80
CA ILE A 466 18.93 -21.10 2.78
C ILE A 466 18.87 -20.14 1.60
N LEU A 467 20.00 -19.55 1.26
CA LEU A 467 20.09 -18.65 0.12
C LEU A 467 20.05 -19.44 -1.20
N PRO A 468 19.71 -18.79 -2.33
CA PRO A 468 19.69 -19.44 -3.64
C PRO A 468 21.04 -20.04 -4.10
N ASN A 469 22.16 -19.60 -3.53
CA ASN A 469 23.48 -20.19 -3.73
C ASN A 469 23.78 -21.40 -2.80
N GLY A 470 22.82 -21.82 -1.99
CA GLY A 470 22.95 -22.90 -1.00
C GLY A 470 23.54 -22.48 0.36
N GLU A 471 24.00 -21.23 0.51
CA GLU A 471 24.59 -20.75 1.76
C GLU A 471 23.52 -20.62 2.86
N VAL A 472 23.83 -21.16 4.05
CA VAL A 472 22.94 -21.08 5.21
C VAL A 472 23.30 -19.84 6.05
N ILE A 473 22.33 -18.94 6.17
CA ILE A 473 22.45 -17.71 6.96
C ILE A 473 21.40 -17.67 8.08
N THR A 474 21.61 -16.81 9.07
CA THR A 474 20.52 -16.45 9.99
C THR A 474 19.50 -15.62 9.24
N LYS A 475 18.20 -15.76 9.54
CA LYS A 475 17.15 -14.92 8.94
C LYS A 475 17.48 -13.44 9.09
N GLN A 476 17.63 -12.77 7.95
CA GLN A 476 17.84 -11.34 7.89
C GLN A 476 16.49 -10.62 7.85
N CYS A 477 16.49 -9.39 8.35
CA CYS A 477 15.42 -8.44 8.10
C CYS A 477 16.01 -7.10 7.68
N PHE A 478 15.11 -6.23 7.21
CA PHE A 478 15.40 -4.83 6.99
C PHE A 478 15.61 -4.09 8.32
N TRP A 479 16.51 -3.12 8.30
CA TRP A 479 16.75 -2.21 9.41
C TRP A 479 16.94 -0.78 8.94
N LEU A 480 16.44 0.16 9.72
CA LEU A 480 16.78 1.58 9.62
C LEU A 480 17.75 1.99 10.72
N ASP A 481 18.77 2.77 10.33
CA ASP A 481 19.75 3.29 11.26
C ASP A 481 19.11 4.20 12.30
N ARG A 482 19.57 4.11 13.55
CA ARG A 482 18.99 4.86 14.67
C ARG A 482 19.15 6.38 14.49
N ARG A 483 20.19 6.84 13.80
CA ARG A 483 20.40 8.27 13.49
C ARG A 483 19.41 8.75 12.44
N TYR A 484 19.10 7.91 11.46
CA TYR A 484 18.04 8.19 10.50
C TYR A 484 16.66 8.22 11.18
N ILE A 485 16.40 7.29 12.12
CA ILE A 485 15.19 7.35 12.96
C ILE A 485 15.11 8.65 13.76
N ALA A 486 16.22 9.11 14.34
CA ALA A 486 16.25 10.39 15.06
C ALA A 486 15.90 11.58 14.14
N ARG A 487 16.40 11.58 12.88
CA ARG A 487 16.03 12.59 11.87
C ARG A 487 14.54 12.55 11.54
N ILE A 488 13.98 11.36 11.30
CA ILE A 488 12.54 11.19 11.04
C ILE A 488 11.72 11.78 12.19
N ILE A 489 12.10 11.48 13.43
CA ILE A 489 11.40 11.98 14.62
C ILE A 489 11.48 13.50 14.70
N ALA A 490 12.64 14.10 14.44
CA ALA A 490 12.81 15.55 14.50
C ALA A 490 11.98 16.31 13.44
N SER A 491 11.70 15.68 12.29
CA SER A 491 10.89 16.30 11.23
C SER A 491 9.37 16.12 11.40
N ASN A 492 8.92 15.28 12.34
CA ASN A 492 7.50 14.89 12.47
C ASN A 492 6.89 15.20 13.85
N LEU A 493 7.68 15.71 14.81
CA LEU A 493 7.23 16.04 16.17
C LEU A 493 7.54 17.47 16.58
#